data_AF-A0A147ES24-F1
#
_entry.id   AF-A0A147ES24-F1
#
_cell.length_a   1.000
_cell.length_b   1.000
_cell.length_c   1.000
_cell.angle_alpha   90.00
_cell.angle_beta   90.00
_cell.angle_gamma   90.00
#
_symmetry.space_group_name_H-M   'P 1'
#
loop_
_entity.id
_entity.type
_entity.pdbx_description
1 polymer ?
#
loop_
_entity_poly.entity_id
_entity_poly.type
_entity_poly.pdbx_seq_one_letter_code
_entity_poly.pdbx_strand_id
1 'polypeptide(L)' 'MILGPTVAPMTRFGYTLMTEQSGPRALVDYAVGAERAGYDFLVSSDHYSPWLTSQGHAPYAWT' A
#
# COMPACT_ATOMS: atom_id res chain seq x y z
N MET A 1 30.34 -24.00 16.63
CA MET A 1 29.13 -23.59 15.89
C MET A 1 28.37 -22.61 16.78
N ILE A 2 28.59 -21.30 16.58
CA ILE A 2 27.89 -20.27 17.36
C ILE A 2 26.63 -19.93 16.57
N LEU A 3 25.46 -20.29 17.12
CA LEU A 3 24.18 -19.82 16.60
C LEU A 3 24.06 -18.33 16.93
N GLY A 4 24.07 -17.47 15.92
CA GLY A 4 23.79 -16.05 16.10
C GLY A 4 22.35 -15.83 16.60
N PRO A 5 22.05 -14.68 17.22
CA PRO A 5 20.73 -14.43 17.79
C PRO A 5 19.66 -14.51 16.70
N THR A 6 18.71 -15.41 16.89
CA THR A 6 17.48 -15.45 16.10
C THR A 6 16.69 -14.17 16.41
N VAL A 7 16.61 -13.27 15.44
CA VAL A 7 15.68 -12.13 15.51
C VAL A 7 14.27 -12.72 15.53
N ALA A 8 13.55 -12.54 16.63
CA ALA A 8 12.15 -12.91 16.71
C ALA A 8 11.37 -12.17 15.60
N PRO A 9 10.37 -12.81 14.95
CA PRO A 9 9.62 -12.14 13.89
C PRO A 9 8.98 -10.87 14.45
N MET A 10 9.37 -9.72 13.90
CA MET A 10 8.80 -8.43 14.27
C MET A 10 7.46 -8.24 13.56
N THR A 11 6.46 -7.72 14.29
CA THR A 11 5.20 -7.27 13.69
C THR A 11 5.49 -6.21 12.63
N ARG A 12 4.95 -6.40 11.43
CA ARG A 12 5.08 -5.47 10.32
C ARG A 12 3.83 -4.63 10.18
N PHE A 13 4.00 -3.34 9.96
CA PHE A 13 2.91 -2.41 9.70
C PHE A 13 2.88 -2.05 8.22
N GLY A 14 1.72 -2.24 7.59
CA GLY A 14 1.51 -1.89 6.19
C GLY A 14 0.60 -0.68 6.02
N TYR A 15 0.66 -0.08 4.83
CA TYR A 15 -0.21 1.01 4.42
C TYR A 15 -1.01 0.64 3.17
N THR A 16 -2.33 0.81 3.22
CA THR A 16 -3.20 0.54 2.06
C THR A 16 -3.38 1.78 1.21
N LEU A 17 -3.04 1.67 -0.06
CA LEU A 17 -3.32 2.69 -1.07
C LEU A 17 -4.81 2.58 -1.48
N MET A 18 -5.64 3.51 -0.98
CA MET A 18 -7.09 3.56 -1.28
C MET A 18 -7.33 4.08 -2.69
N THR A 19 -7.29 3.16 -3.65
CA THR A 19 -7.46 3.42 -5.08
C THR A 19 -8.81 4.04 -5.43
N GLU A 20 -9.79 3.88 -4.55
CA GLU A 20 -11.16 4.33 -4.73
C GLU A 20 -11.37 5.74 -4.21
N GLN A 21 -10.45 6.27 -3.39
CA GLN A 21 -10.53 7.63 -2.86
C GLN A 21 -9.63 8.62 -3.58
N SER A 22 -8.70 8.15 -4.42
CA SER A 22 -7.67 8.99 -5.00
C SER A 22 -7.20 8.49 -6.36
N GLY A 23 -6.94 9.43 -7.26
CA GLY A 23 -6.36 9.12 -8.57
C GLY A 23 -4.88 8.68 -8.49
N PRO A 24 -4.35 8.12 -9.59
CA PRO A 24 -3.06 7.41 -9.60
C PRO A 24 -1.87 8.26 -9.13
N ARG A 25 -1.81 9.54 -9.53
CA ARG A 25 -0.73 10.44 -9.11
C ARG A 25 -0.70 10.62 -7.58
N ALA A 26 -1.85 10.81 -6.95
CA ALA A 26 -1.92 10.97 -5.50
C ALA A 26 -1.53 9.67 -4.79
N LEU A 27 -1.89 8.51 -5.32
CA LEU A 27 -1.48 7.22 -4.76
C LEU A 27 0.04 7.03 -4.77
N VAL A 28 0.72 7.48 -5.82
CA VAL A 28 2.21 7.48 -5.86
C VAL A 28 2.77 8.39 -4.78
N ASP A 29 2.23 9.60 -4.62
CA ASP A 29 2.67 10.52 -3.57
C ASP A 29 2.45 9.92 -2.16
N TYR A 30 1.34 9.18 -1.95
CA TYR A 30 1.08 8.45 -0.70
C TYR A 30 2.03 7.29 -0.48
N ALA A 31 2.36 6.52 -1.52
CA ALA A 31 3.32 5.41 -1.44
C ALA A 31 4.70 5.91 -0.98
N VAL A 32 5.18 7.00 -1.60
CA VAL A 32 6.42 7.66 -1.21
C VAL A 32 6.36 8.17 0.24
N GLY A 33 5.22 8.76 0.64
CA GLY A 33 4.99 9.22 2.00
C GLY A 33 5.03 8.09 3.03
N ALA A 34 4.40 6.95 2.71
CA ALA A 34 4.34 5.78 3.58
C ALA A 34 5.73 5.13 3.76
N GLU A 35 6.52 5.03 2.69
CA GLU A 35 7.92 4.56 2.79
C GLU A 35 8.75 5.48 3.70
N ARG A 36 8.65 6.80 3.50
CA ARG A 36 9.34 7.79 4.35
C ARG A 36 8.89 7.76 5.81
N ALA A 37 7.64 7.37 6.07
CA ALA A 37 7.10 7.22 7.41
C ALA A 37 7.51 5.89 8.09
N GLY A 38 8.15 4.97 7.37
CA GLY A 38 8.66 3.71 7.93
C GLY A 38 7.67 2.55 7.90
N TYR A 39 6.65 2.57 7.03
CA TYR A 39 5.81 1.39 6.80
C TYR A 39 6.61 0.29 6.08
N ASP A 40 6.38 -0.96 6.49
CA ASP A 40 7.14 -2.13 6.04
C ASP A 40 6.69 -2.68 4.69
N PHE A 41 5.48 -2.32 4.25
CA PHE A 41 4.91 -2.71 2.97
C PHE A 41 3.71 -1.85 2.61
N LEU A 42 3.39 -1.86 1.31
CA LEU A 42 2.19 -1.25 0.77
C LEU A 42 1.29 -2.33 0.17
N VAL A 43 -0.01 -2.10 0.23
CA VAL A 43 -0.99 -2.91 -0.50
C VAL A 43 -1.88 -2.01 -1.33
N SER A 44 -2.22 -2.45 -2.53
CA SER A 44 -3.16 -1.78 -3.42
C SER A 44 -4.19 -2.79 -3.89
N SER A 45 -5.47 -2.43 -3.77
CA SER A 45 -6.52 -3.10 -4.51
C SER A 45 -6.37 -2.78 -6.00
N ASP A 46 -6.79 -3.70 -6.86
CA ASP A 46 -6.87 -3.45 -8.29
C ASP A 46 -8.30 -3.62 -8.75
N HIS A 47 -8.81 -2.53 -9.34
CA HIS A 47 -10.19 -2.38 -9.72
C HIS A 47 -10.25 -1.82 -11.13
N TYR A 48 -11.07 -2.46 -11.95
CA TYR A 48 -11.48 -1.95 -13.24
C TYR A 48 -12.56 -0.87 -13.12
N SER A 49 -13.42 -0.97 -12.08
CA SER A 49 -14.51 -0.04 -11.80
C SER A 49 -14.52 0.32 -10.32
N PRO A 50 -14.96 1.53 -9.94
CA PRO A 50 -15.05 1.91 -8.52
C PRO A 50 -16.11 1.07 -7.80
N TRP A 51 -15.96 0.85 -6.49
CA TRP A 51 -16.99 0.15 -5.69
C TRP A 51 -18.34 0.87 -5.75
N LEU A 52 -18.28 2.20 -5.65
CA LEU A 52 -19.41 3.10 -5.72
C LEU A 52 -19.15 4.17 -6.76
N THR A 53 -20.16 4.54 -7.54
CA THR A 53 -20.06 5.63 -8.52
C THR A 53 -19.57 6.94 -7.89
N SER A 54 -19.95 7.20 -6.63
CA SER A 54 -19.56 8.41 -5.89
C SER A 54 -18.08 8.47 -5.50
N GLN A 55 -17.37 7.34 -5.46
CA GLN A 55 -15.94 7.27 -5.14
C GLN A 55 -15.05 7.64 -6.34
N GLY A 56 -15.52 7.37 -7.56
CA GLY A 56 -15.01 7.98 -8.79
C GLY A 56 -13.64 7.51 -9.29
N HIS A 57 -12.90 6.68 -8.54
CA HIS A 57 -11.57 6.23 -8.92
C HIS A 57 -11.44 4.69 -8.94
N ALA A 58 -10.80 4.19 -9.99
CA ALA A 58 -10.41 2.79 -10.20
C ALA A 58 -9.21 2.79 -11.18
N PRO A 59 -7.99 3.04 -10.67
CA PRO A 59 -6.81 3.35 -11.46
C PRO A 59 -6.19 2.13 -12.16
N TYR A 60 -6.75 0.94 -11.97
CA TYR A 60 -6.32 -0.30 -12.62
C TYR A 60 -4.81 -0.60 -12.43
N ALA A 61 -4.41 -0.79 -11.16
CA ALA A 61 -3.03 -0.66 -10.70
C ALA A 61 -2.08 -1.81 -11.11
N TRP A 62 -2.60 -3.01 -11.45
CA TRP A 62 -1.78 -4.20 -11.72
C TRP A 62 -1.85 -4.71 -13.16
N THR A 63 -2.38 -3.90 -14.09
CA THR A 63 -2.42 -4.24 -15.52
C THR A 63 -1.37 -3.46 -16.30
#